data_AF-A0AAV2SXE8-F1
#
_entry.id   AF-A0AAV2SXE8-F1
#
_cell.length_a   1.000
_cell.length_b   1.000
_cell.length_c   1.000
_cell.angle_alpha   90.00
_cell.angle_beta   90.00
_cell.angle_gamma   90.00
#
_symmetry.space_group_name_H-M   'P 1'
#
loop_
_entity.id
_entity.type
_entity.pdbx_description
1 polymer ?
#
loop_
_entity_poly.entity_id
_entity_poly.type
_entity_poly.pdbx_seq_one_letter_code
_entity_poly.pdbx_strand_id
1 'polypeptide(L)'
;FEQVYRDFEMQKVCYLPLTSFILKPLHRLHHYHLLLDRIVKHYGSANHHDYRECMTAKAKFSQALKAIAPALAHSENFVKLIELQRDLIGIDNLVQPGREFLREGCLQKLSRKGYQQRMFFL
;
A
#
# COMPACT_ATOMS: atom_id res chain seq x y z
N PHE A 1 8.45 -12.23 21.16
CA PHE A 1 8.35 -11.93 19.72
C PHE A 1 8.10 -10.45 19.49
N GLU A 2 7.04 -9.85 20.09
CA GLU A 2 6.73 -8.42 19.94
C GLU A 2 7.90 -7.48 20.24
N GLN A 3 8.67 -7.75 21.30
CA GLN A 3 9.87 -6.96 21.61
C GLN A 3 10.92 -7.01 20.48
N VAL A 4 11.20 -8.19 19.95
CA VAL A 4 12.14 -8.39 18.83
C VAL A 4 11.65 -7.66 17.57
N TYR A 5 10.35 -7.71 17.30
CA TYR A 5 9.74 -6.99 16.19
C TYR A 5 9.93 -5.47 16.33
N ARG A 6 9.63 -4.90 17.52
CA ARG A 6 9.85 -3.48 17.81
C ARG A 6 11.32 -3.08 17.71
N ASP A 7 12.21 -3.90 18.28
CA ASP A 7 13.65 -3.65 18.25
C ASP A 7 14.19 -3.65 16.81
N PHE A 8 13.66 -4.53 15.96
CA PHE A 8 13.99 -4.55 14.54
C PHE A 8 13.50 -3.29 13.81
N GLU A 9 12.24 -2.87 14.03
CA GLU A 9 11.70 -1.66 13.40
C GLU A 9 12.44 -0.37 13.81
N MET A 10 13.12 -0.35 14.97
CA MET A 10 13.97 0.77 15.40
C MET A 10 15.33 0.83 14.69
N GLN A 11 15.74 -0.23 13.99
CA GLN A 11 17.02 -0.24 13.27
C GLN A 11 16.95 0.64 12.02
N LYS A 12 18.06 1.30 11.67
CA LYS A 12 18.14 2.16 10.46
C LYS A 12 17.83 1.45 9.15
N VAL A 13 18.00 0.13 9.09
CA VAL A 13 17.64 -0.69 7.92
C VAL A 13 16.12 -0.75 7.71
N CYS A 14 15.33 -0.62 8.79
CA CYS A 14 13.88 -0.63 8.77
C CYS A 14 13.34 0.80 8.68
N TYR A 15 13.59 1.49 7.56
CA TYR A 15 13.16 2.88 7.33
C TYR A 15 11.66 3.05 7.04
N LEU A 16 10.92 1.94 6.98
CA LEU A 16 9.46 1.86 6.89
C LEU A 16 8.99 0.83 7.94
N PRO A 17 7.70 0.82 8.32
CA PRO A 17 7.15 -0.28 9.10
C PRO A 17 7.45 -1.65 8.45
N LEU A 18 7.72 -2.69 9.24
CA LEU A 18 8.12 -4.00 8.68
C LEU A 18 7.05 -4.56 7.73
N THR A 19 5.79 -4.38 8.10
CA THR A 19 4.59 -4.67 7.30
C THR A 19 4.61 -4.04 5.90
N SER A 20 5.14 -2.83 5.75
CA SER A 20 5.28 -2.18 4.45
C SER A 20 6.23 -2.92 3.52
N PHE A 21 7.30 -3.55 4.04
CA PHE A 21 8.22 -4.35 3.23
C PHE A 21 7.56 -5.64 2.72
N ILE A 22 6.63 -6.21 3.47
CA ILE A 22 5.88 -7.43 3.09
C ILE A 22 4.99 -7.16 1.86
N LEU A 23 4.47 -5.93 1.70
CA LEU A 23 3.66 -5.56 0.54
C LEU A 23 4.48 -5.27 -0.71
N LYS A 24 5.76 -4.90 -0.58
CA LYS A 24 6.62 -4.45 -1.70
C LYS A 24 6.68 -5.44 -2.87
N PRO A 25 6.78 -6.78 -2.68
CA PRO A 25 6.78 -7.72 -3.80
C PRO A 25 5.53 -7.60 -4.69
N LEU A 26 4.35 -7.44 -4.08
CA LEU A 26 3.10 -7.28 -4.82
C LEU A 26 3.05 -5.91 -5.52
N HIS A 27 3.42 -4.83 -4.82
CA HIS A 27 3.53 -3.49 -5.43
C HIS A 27 4.52 -3.44 -6.59
N ARG A 28 5.61 -4.21 -6.51
CA ARG A 28 6.66 -4.22 -7.53
C ARG A 28 6.15 -4.71 -8.88
N LEU A 29 5.23 -5.67 -8.89
CA LEU A 29 4.58 -6.12 -10.13
C LEU A 29 3.78 -4.99 -10.78
N HIS A 30 3.11 -4.15 -9.98
CA HIS A 30 2.37 -2.99 -10.48
C HIS A 30 3.31 -1.97 -11.09
N HIS A 31 4.43 -1.69 -10.41
CA HIS A 31 5.46 -0.79 -10.91
C HIS A 31 6.05 -1.25 -12.26
N TYR A 32 6.32 -2.55 -12.44
CA TYR A 32 6.81 -3.05 -13.73
C TYR A 32 5.81 -2.83 -14.86
N HIS A 33 4.52 -3.05 -14.60
CA HIS A 33 3.48 -2.77 -15.60
C HIS A 33 3.42 -1.29 -15.96
N LEU A 34 3.44 -0.38 -14.98
CA LEU A 34 3.43 1.07 -15.22
C LEU A 34 4.67 1.55 -16.00
N LEU A 35 5.84 0.99 -15.70
CA LEU A 35 7.07 1.29 -16.42
C LEU A 35 6.99 0.82 -17.88
N LEU A 36 6.51 -0.41 -18.11
CA LEU A 36 6.30 -0.94 -19.46
C LEU A 36 5.26 -0.12 -20.24
N ASP A 37 4.18 0.31 -19.59
CA ASP A 37 3.19 1.20 -20.19
C ASP A 37 3.82 2.53 -20.65
N ARG A 38 4.64 3.14 -19.79
CA ARG A 38 5.37 4.36 -20.12
C ARG A 38 6.37 4.16 -21.27
N ILE A 39 7.09 3.04 -21.29
CA ILE A 39 8.06 2.71 -22.35
C ILE A 39 7.35 2.50 -23.69
N VAL A 40 6.29 1.70 -23.73
CA VAL A 40 5.49 1.46 -24.94
C VAL A 40 4.93 2.78 -25.47
N LYS A 41 4.39 3.63 -24.59
CA LYS A 41 3.89 4.96 -24.98
C LYS A 41 4.98 5.84 -25.57
N HIS A 42 6.20 5.77 -25.03
CA HIS A 42 7.34 6.53 -25.54
C HIS A 42 7.79 6.06 -26.92
N TYR A 43 7.82 4.75 -27.18
CA TYR A 43 8.19 4.22 -28.50
C TYR A 43 7.23 4.64 -29.61
N GLY A 44 5.95 4.84 -29.29
CA GLY A 44 4.97 5.49 -30.17
C GLY A 44 4.56 4.71 -31.44
N SER A 45 5.36 3.76 -31.92
CA SER A 45 5.08 2.95 -33.11
C SER A 45 5.82 1.62 -33.10
N ALA A 46 5.39 0.69 -33.97
CA ALA A 46 6.02 -0.62 -34.15
C ALA A 46 7.39 -0.58 -34.85
N ASN A 47 7.89 0.61 -35.21
CA ASN A 47 9.20 0.78 -35.84
C ASN A 47 10.36 0.61 -34.85
N HIS A 48 10.11 0.75 -33.55
CA HIS A 48 11.12 0.50 -32.52
C HIS A 48 11.32 -1.02 -32.32
N HIS A 49 12.57 -1.49 -32.31
CA HIS A 49 12.90 -2.92 -32.22
C HIS A 49 12.28 -3.61 -31.00
N ASP A 50 12.25 -2.94 -29.84
CA ASP A 50 11.68 -3.49 -28.60
C ASP A 50 10.16 -3.32 -28.47
N TYR A 51 9.48 -2.62 -29.38
CA TYR A 51 8.05 -2.29 -29.21
C TYR A 51 7.18 -3.54 -29.00
N ARG A 52 7.39 -4.56 -29.84
CA ARG A 52 6.63 -5.81 -29.80
C ARG A 52 6.89 -6.61 -28.52
N GLU A 53 8.15 -6.70 -28.10
CA GLU A 53 8.53 -7.41 -26.88
C GLU A 53 8.02 -6.71 -25.63
N CYS A 54 8.13 -5.37 -25.56
CA CYS A 54 7.58 -4.59 -24.46
C CYS A 54 6.04 -4.69 -24.38
N MET A 55 5.34 -4.71 -25.52
CA MET A 55 3.90 -4.95 -25.57
C MET A 55 3.53 -6.34 -25.04
N THR A 56 4.27 -7.37 -25.42
CA THR A 56 4.08 -8.74 -24.93
C THR A 56 4.33 -8.84 -23.42
N ALA A 57 5.43 -8.26 -22.95
CA ALA A 57 5.74 -8.19 -21.52
C ALA A 57 4.64 -7.46 -20.74
N LYS A 58 4.19 -6.30 -21.25
CA LYS A 58 3.10 -5.50 -20.65
C LYS A 58 1.82 -6.32 -20.53
N ALA A 59 1.45 -7.08 -21.57
CA ALA A 59 0.27 -7.95 -21.57
C ALA A 59 0.37 -9.04 -20.50
N LYS A 60 1.54 -9.70 -20.37
CA LYS A 60 1.79 -10.71 -19.32
C LYS A 60 1.67 -10.11 -17.91
N PHE A 61 2.26 -8.94 -17.67
CA PHE A 61 2.13 -8.25 -16.40
C PHE A 61 0.69 -7.82 -16.11
N SER A 62 -0.05 -7.35 -17.12
CA SER A 62 -1.47 -6.99 -16.99
C SER A 62 -2.31 -8.18 -16.54
N GLN A 63 -2.09 -9.36 -17.14
CA GLN A 63 -2.77 -10.59 -16.75
C GLN A 63 -2.43 -11.02 -15.32
N ALA A 64 -1.14 -10.99 -14.95
CA ALA A 64 -0.70 -11.31 -13.59
C ALA A 64 -1.31 -10.34 -12.56
N LEU A 65 -1.30 -9.04 -12.86
CA LEU A 65 -1.89 -8.01 -12.00
C LEU A 65 -3.39 -8.20 -11.80
N LYS A 66 -4.12 -8.57 -12.85
CA LYS A 66 -5.55 -8.88 -12.74
C LYS A 66 -5.81 -10.04 -11.77
N ALA A 67 -4.94 -11.04 -11.76
CA ALA A 67 -5.06 -12.18 -10.84
C ALA A 67 -4.75 -11.79 -9.39
N ILE A 68 -3.79 -10.91 -9.15
CA ILE A 68 -3.35 -10.54 -7.79
C ILE A 68 -4.08 -9.32 -7.20
N ALA A 69 -4.77 -8.52 -8.00
CA ALA A 69 -5.39 -7.26 -7.54
C ALA A 69 -6.31 -7.43 -6.31
N PRO A 70 -7.18 -8.46 -6.21
CA PRO A 70 -7.99 -8.66 -5.02
C PRO A 70 -7.16 -8.97 -3.77
N ALA A 71 -6.14 -9.82 -3.93
CA ALA A 71 -5.24 -10.18 -2.84
C ALA A 71 -4.38 -8.99 -2.38
N LEU A 72 -3.93 -8.14 -3.32
CA LEU A 72 -3.21 -6.91 -3.01
C LEU A 72 -4.08 -5.95 -2.21
N ALA A 73 -5.29 -5.63 -2.67
CA ALA A 73 -6.19 -4.71 -1.98
C ALA A 73 -6.53 -5.22 -0.56
N HIS A 74 -6.79 -6.52 -0.41
CA HIS A 74 -7.00 -7.13 0.90
C HIS A 74 -5.76 -7.01 1.80
N SER A 75 -4.57 -7.28 1.26
CA SER A 75 -3.31 -7.22 2.02
C SER A 75 -2.97 -5.79 2.45
N GLU A 76 -3.20 -4.80 1.59
CA GLU A 76 -3.00 -3.38 1.89
C GLU A 76 -3.91 -2.94 3.04
N ASN A 77 -5.21 -3.27 2.94
CA ASN A 77 -6.17 -2.97 4.00
C ASN A 77 -5.80 -3.65 5.32
N PHE A 78 -5.43 -4.93 5.27
CA PHE A 78 -5.04 -5.69 6.46
C PHE A 78 -3.81 -5.08 7.15
N VAL A 79 -2.77 -4.75 6.39
CA VAL A 79 -1.57 -4.07 6.90
C VAL A 79 -1.95 -2.73 7.54
N LYS A 80 -2.79 -1.93 6.88
CA LYS A 80 -3.21 -0.62 7.41
C LYS A 80 -3.96 -0.76 8.74
N LEU A 81 -4.87 -1.74 8.87
CA LEU A 81 -5.59 -1.99 10.11
C LEU A 81 -4.67 -2.50 11.23
N ILE A 82 -3.69 -3.34 10.92
CA ILE A 82 -2.69 -3.81 11.91
C ILE A 82 -1.85 -2.62 12.42
N GLU A 83 -1.35 -1.80 11.51
CA GLU A 83 -0.56 -0.62 11.87
C GLU A 83 -1.36 0.34 12.74
N LEU A 84 -2.61 0.64 12.37
CA LEU A 84 -3.50 1.46 13.19
C LEU A 84 -3.78 0.88 14.57
N GLN A 85 -4.00 -0.44 14.68
CA GLN A 85 -4.24 -1.08 15.96
C GLN A 85 -3.02 -0.97 16.88
N ARG A 86 -1.81 -1.04 16.30
CA ARG A 86 -0.56 -0.89 17.04
C ARG A 86 -0.33 0.55 17.49
N ASP A 87 -0.64 1.52 16.63
CA ASP A 87 -0.32 2.93 16.84
C ASP A 87 -1.36 3.64 17.74
N LEU A 88 -2.59 3.14 17.80
CA LEU A 88 -3.69 3.72 18.60
C LEU A 88 -3.78 3.10 19.99
N ILE A 89 -3.65 3.94 21.02
CA ILE A 89 -3.79 3.52 22.41
C ILE A 89 -5.28 3.37 22.77
N GLY A 90 -5.63 2.25 23.41
CA GLY A 90 -6.97 2.00 23.93
C GLY A 90 -8.00 1.52 22.90
N ILE A 91 -7.54 1.14 21.71
CA ILE A 91 -8.37 0.52 20.67
C ILE A 91 -7.92 -0.93 20.48
N ASP A 92 -8.77 -1.86 20.88
CA ASP A 92 -8.61 -3.29 20.63
C ASP A 92 -9.55 -3.75 19.53
N ASN A 93 -9.24 -4.89 18.89
CA ASN A 93 -10.10 -5.53 17.88
C ASN A 93 -10.39 -4.63 16.66
N LEU A 94 -9.41 -3.81 16.24
CA LEU A 94 -9.51 -3.02 15.03
C LEU A 94 -9.46 -3.91 13.77
N VAL A 95 -8.66 -4.96 13.77
CA VAL A 95 -8.56 -5.89 12.63
C VAL A 95 -9.75 -6.85 12.67
N GLN A 96 -10.71 -6.68 11.74
CA GLN A 96 -11.93 -7.50 11.66
C GLN A 96 -12.27 -7.84 10.21
N PRO A 97 -12.86 -9.02 9.93
CA PRO A 97 -13.39 -9.34 8.61
C PRO A 97 -14.41 -8.29 8.16
N GLY A 98 -14.29 -7.82 6.91
CA GLY A 98 -15.20 -6.84 6.32
C GLY A 98 -14.99 -5.38 6.78
N ARG A 99 -14.04 -5.10 7.69
CA ARG A 99 -13.65 -3.73 7.99
C ARG A 99 -12.65 -3.24 6.95
N GLU A 100 -12.91 -2.07 6.39
CA GLU A 100 -12.05 -1.41 5.41
C GLU A 100 -11.64 -0.04 5.93
N PHE A 101 -10.34 0.25 5.85
CA PHE A 101 -9.83 1.59 6.06
C PHE A 101 -10.11 2.44 4.83
N LEU A 102 -10.72 3.61 5.02
CA LEU A 102 -11.01 4.54 3.94
C LEU A 102 -10.04 5.72 3.95
N ARG A 103 -9.86 6.36 5.12
CA ARG A 103 -8.94 7.51 5.26
C ARG A 103 -8.67 7.89 6.71
N GLU A 104 -7.58 8.62 6.93
CA GLU A 104 -7.27 9.25 8.21
C GLU A 104 -6.88 10.72 8.03
N GLY A 105 -7.02 11.53 9.08
CA GLY A 105 -6.55 12.91 9.05
C GLY A 105 -6.90 13.73 10.29
N CYS A 106 -6.22 14.87 10.42
CA CYS A 106 -6.49 15.86 11.46
C CYS A 106 -7.68 16.74 11.07
N LEU A 107 -8.68 16.85 11.94
CA LEU A 107 -9.78 17.80 11.81
C LEU A 107 -9.98 18.59 13.11
N GLN A 108 -10.67 19.74 13.02
CA GLN A 108 -11.05 20.55 14.17
C GLN A 108 -12.42 20.11 14.70
N LYS A 109 -12.45 19.47 15.86
CA LYS A 109 -13.68 19.08 16.54
C LYS A 109 -14.21 20.25 17.37
N LEU A 110 -15.45 20.66 17.12
CA LEU A 110 -16.13 21.64 17.96
C LEU A 110 -16.46 21.03 19.33
N SER A 111 -16.14 21.75 20.41
CA SER A 111 -16.43 21.37 21.79
C SER A 111 -16.96 22.57 22.58
N ARG A 112 -17.38 22.35 23.83
CA ARG A 112 -17.75 23.45 24.76
C ARG A 112 -16.60 24.45 25.00
N LYS A 113 -15.36 24.04 24.77
CA LYS A 113 -14.15 24.87 24.92
C LYS A 113 -13.65 25.47 23.59
N GLY A 114 -14.47 25.41 22.53
CA GLY A 114 -14.08 25.83 21.18
C GLY A 114 -13.56 24.67 20.31
N TYR A 115 -12.89 25.02 19.20
CA TYR A 115 -12.31 24.07 18.26
C TYR A 115 -11.05 23.41 18.81
N GLN A 116 -10.96 22.09 18.69
CA GLN A 116 -9.82 21.32 19.12
C GLN A 116 -9.38 20.33 18.04
N GLN A 117 -8.09 20.31 17.72
CA GLN A 117 -7.54 19.37 16.75
C GLN A 117 -7.64 17.93 17.25
N ARG A 118 -8.14 17.04 16.40
CA ARG A 118 -8.24 15.59 16.66
C ARG A 118 -7.93 14.82 15.39
N MET A 119 -7.31 13.64 15.55
CA MET A 119 -7.21 12.65 14.48
C MET A 119 -8.54 11.93 14.33
N PHE A 120 -8.95 11.73 13.09
CA PHE A 120 -10.11 10.94 12.69
C PHE A 120 -9.65 9.82 11.78
N PHE A 121 -10.28 8.65 11.92
CA PHE A 121 -10.06 7.47 11.12
C PHE A 121 -11.45 7.03 10.63
N LEU A 122 -11.60 6.93 9.31
CA LEU A 122 -12.84 6.51 8.63
C LEU A 122 -12.62 5.14 8.00
#